data_AF-A0A164MG14-F1
#
_entry.id   AF-A0A164MG14-F1
#
_cell.length_a   1.000
_cell.length_b   1.000
_cell.length_c   1.000
_cell.angle_alpha   90.00
_cell.angle_beta   90.00
_cell.angle_gamma   90.00
#
_symmetry.space_group_name_H-M   'P 1'
#
loop_
_entity.id
_entity.type
_entity.pdbx_description
1 polymer ?
#
loop_
_entity_poly.entity_id
_entity_poly.type
_entity_poly.pdbx_seq_one_letter_code
_entity_poly.pdbx_strand_id
1 'polypeptide(L)' 'MATGWPIATGLIEGAARHLIADRLEITGSRWGLTGAEAILRLRALIGIGDFPTYWNHHLTQEHQRGHPNDYQHAA' A
#
# COMPACT_ATOMS: atom_id res chain seq x y z
N MET A 1 -8.42 -13.96 -33.84
CA MET A 1 -8.70 -14.80 -32.66
C MET A 1 -8.52 -13.90 -31.45
N ALA A 2 -9.62 -13.41 -30.87
CA ALA A 2 -9.57 -12.60 -29.67
C ALA A 2 -9.15 -13.52 -28.50
N THR A 3 -7.96 -13.31 -27.95
CA THR A 3 -7.56 -13.91 -26.68
C THR A 3 -8.57 -13.42 -25.64
N GLY A 4 -9.50 -14.29 -25.24
CA GLY A 4 -10.60 -14.00 -24.33
C GLY A 4 -10.10 -13.74 -22.91
N TRP A 5 -9.42 -12.62 -22.71
CA TRP A 5 -9.21 -12.06 -21.38
C TRP A 5 -10.60 -11.73 -20.84
N PRO A 6 -10.99 -12.30 -19.68
CA PRO A 6 -12.24 -11.88 -19.07
C PRO A 6 -12.14 -10.37 -18.89
N ILE A 7 -13.16 -9.65 -19.36
CA ILE A 7 -13.34 -8.25 -18.98
C ILE A 7 -13.60 -8.32 -17.47
N ALA A 8 -12.53 -8.25 -16.68
CA ALA A 8 -12.54 -8.43 -15.25
C ALA A 8 -13.12 -7.19 -14.55
N THR A 9 -14.13 -6.55 -15.14
CA THR A 9 -14.75 -5.32 -14.63
C THR A 9 -15.35 -5.58 -13.26
N GLY A 10 -16.13 -6.65 -13.06
CA GLY A 10 -16.79 -6.88 -11.75
C GLY A 10 -15.83 -7.07 -10.57
N LEU A 11 -14.78 -7.89 -10.74
CA LEU A 11 -13.81 -8.16 -9.67
C LEU A 11 -12.85 -6.98 -9.45
N ILE A 12 -12.38 -6.35 -10.53
CA ILE A 12 -11.49 -5.19 -10.44
C ILE A 12 -12.24 -3.97 -9.91
N GLU A 13 -13.48 -3.73 -10.35
CA GLU A 13 -14.34 -2.66 -9.82
C GLU A 13 -14.75 -2.94 -8.38
N GLY A 14 -15.01 -4.20 -8.01
CA GLY A 14 -15.28 -4.60 -6.64
C GLY A 14 -14.09 -4.36 -5.72
N ALA A 15 -12.87 -4.72 -6.17
CA ALA A 15 -11.63 -4.44 -5.45
C ALA A 15 -11.35 -2.94 -5.38
N ALA A 16 -11.50 -2.20 -6.48
CA ALA A 16 -11.30 -0.75 -6.53
C ALA A 16 -12.31 -0.04 -5.61
N ARG A 17 -13.59 -0.41 -5.64
CA ARG A 17 -14.61 0.13 -4.73
C ARG A 17 -14.25 -0.17 -3.27
N HIS A 18 -13.86 -1.40 -2.95
CA HIS A 18 -13.50 -1.75 -1.59
C HIS A 18 -12.23 -1.00 -1.11
N LEU A 19 -11.23 -0.82 -1.97
CA LEU A 19 -9.98 -0.14 -1.62
C LEU A 19 -10.09 1.40 -1.61
N ILE A 20 -10.91 1.99 -2.49
CA ILE A 20 -11.01 3.43 -2.70
C ILE A 20 -12.17 4.01 -1.89
N ALA A 21 -13.39 3.46 -2.03
CA ALA A 21 -14.61 4.13 -1.56
C ALA A 21 -14.62 4.35 -0.04
N ASP A 22 -14.26 3.34 0.77
CA ASP A 22 -14.39 3.47 2.24
C ASP A 22 -13.48 4.52 2.88
N ARG A 23 -12.46 5.05 2.17
CA ARG A 23 -11.53 6.03 2.75
C ARG A 23 -11.26 7.25 1.90
N LEU A 24 -11.26 7.11 0.57
CA LEU A 24 -10.99 8.22 -0.33
C LEU A 24 -12.27 8.98 -0.71
N GLU A 25 -13.46 8.39 -0.54
CA GLU A 25 -14.76 9.01 -0.85
C GLU A 25 -15.45 9.61 0.39
N ILE A 26 -14.71 9.75 1.51
CA ILE A 26 -15.24 10.43 2.70
C ILE A 26 -15.27 11.94 2.45
N THR A 27 -16.47 12.53 2.48
CA THR A 27 -16.69 13.98 2.36
C THR A 27 -15.79 14.77 3.30
N GLY A 28 -15.12 15.80 2.77
CA GLY A 28 -14.20 16.65 3.53
C GLY A 28 -12.76 16.11 3.61
N SER A 29 -12.48 14.92 3.08
CA SER A 29 -11.11 14.42 2.98
C SER A 29 -10.33 15.15 1.91
N ARG A 30 -9.09 15.53 2.24
CA ARG A 30 -8.13 16.14 1.30
C ARG A 30 -6.93 15.21 1.15
N TRP A 31 -6.75 14.68 -0.05
CA TRP A 31 -5.66 13.76 -0.35
C TRP A 31 -4.72 14.38 -1.39
N GLY A 32 -3.44 14.47 -1.05
CA GLY A 32 -2.39 14.64 -2.06
C GLY A 32 -2.11 13.30 -2.74
N LEU A 33 -1.62 13.32 -3.99
CA LEU A 33 -1.34 12.11 -4.79
C LEU A 33 -0.54 11.08 -4.01
N THR A 34 0.57 11.51 -3.41
CA THR A 34 1.47 10.65 -2.62
C THR A 34 0.74 9.99 -1.44
N GLY A 35 -0.09 10.74 -0.73
CA GLY A 35 -0.85 10.22 0.43
C GLY A 35 -1.94 9.25 0.00
N ALA A 36 -2.68 9.57 -1.08
CA ALA A 36 -3.71 8.70 -1.62
C ALA A 36 -3.12 7.35 -2.07
N GLU A 37 -2.00 7.41 -2.80
CA GLU A 37 -1.32 6.22 -3.30
C GLU A 37 -0.74 5.34 -2.18
N ALA A 38 -0.17 5.95 -1.14
CA ALA A 38 0.33 5.23 0.03
C ALA A 38 -0.81 4.47 0.75
N ILE A 39 -1.96 5.11 0.94
CA ILE A 39 -3.14 4.48 1.55
C ILE A 39 -3.68 3.35 0.67
N LEU A 40 -3.74 3.54 -0.65
CA LEU A 40 -4.18 2.47 -1.55
C LEU A 40 -3.29 1.24 -1.49
N ARG A 41 -1.96 1.43 -1.50
CA ARG A 41 -0.99 0.34 -1.35
C ARG A 41 -1.16 -0.39 -0.02
N LEU A 42 -1.29 0.35 1.08
CA LEU A 42 -1.51 -0.22 2.42
C LEU A 42 -2.79 -1.07 2.46
N ARG A 43 -3.90 -0.54 1.92
CA ARG A 43 -5.17 -1.28 1.89
C ARG A 43 -5.11 -2.51 1.00
N ALA A 44 -4.40 -2.45 -0.12
CA ALA A 44 -4.17 -3.62 -0.97
C ALA A 44 -3.41 -4.72 -0.21
N LEU A 45 -2.35 -4.36 0.52
CA LEU A 45 -1.58 -5.29 1.36
C LEU A 45 -2.43 -5.95 2.46
N ILE A 46 -3.33 -5.18 3.09
CA ILE A 46 -4.27 -5.71 4.08
C ILE A 46 -5.26 -6.66 3.42
N GLY A 47 -5.82 -6.29 2.26
CA GLY A 47 -6.80 -7.11 1.54
C GLY A 47 -6.27 -8.45 1.05
N ILE A 48 -4.96 -8.54 0.75
CA ILE A 48 -4.29 -9.80 0.38
C ILE A 48 -3.72 -10.55 1.59
N GLY A 49 -3.75 -9.97 2.80
CA GLY A 49 -3.26 -10.58 4.03
C GLY A 49 -1.74 -10.49 4.25
N ASP A 50 -0.99 -9.78 3.40
CA ASP A 50 0.48 -9.68 3.46
C ASP A 50 0.99 -8.46 4.23
N PHE A 51 0.09 -7.74 4.90
CA PHE A 51 0.44 -6.59 5.73
C PHE A 51 1.53 -6.89 6.79
N PRO A 52 1.52 -8.03 7.52
CA PRO A 52 2.54 -8.29 8.53
C PRO A 52 3.96 -8.39 7.96
N THR A 53 4.11 -9.05 6.80
CA THR A 53 5.39 -9.19 6.10
C THR A 53 5.92 -7.82 5.66
N TYR A 54 5.04 -7.04 5.02
CA TYR A 54 5.39 -5.69 4.59
C TYR A 54 5.77 -4.79 5.79
N TRP A 55 5.02 -4.87 6.89
CA TRP A 55 5.26 -4.05 8.08
C TRP A 55 6.64 -4.30 8.70
N ASN A 56 7.04 -5.57 8.83
CA ASN A 56 8.37 -5.92 9.33
C ASN A 56 9.50 -5.39 8.42
N HIS A 57 9.31 -5.50 7.11
CA HIS A 57 10.25 -4.95 6.13
C HIS A 57 10.32 -3.42 6.18
N HIS A 58 9.16 -2.76 6.32
CA HIS A 58 9.08 -1.31 6.46
C HIS A 58 9.84 -0.82 7.70
N LEU A 59 9.56 -1.41 8.87
CA LEU A 59 10.24 -1.07 10.12
C LEU A 59 11.77 -1.26 10.02
N THR A 60 12.22 -2.35 9.38
CA THR A 60 13.66 -2.60 9.19
C THR A 60 14.30 -1.49 8.35
N GLN A 61 13.65 -1.06 7.28
CA GLN A 61 14.14 0.03 6.45
C GLN A 61 14.06 1.39 7.15
N GLU A 62 13.01 1.66 7.93
CA GLU A 62 12.92 2.90 8.71
C GLU A 62 14.01 2.98 9.77
N HIS A 63 14.31 1.86 10.44
CA HIS A 63 15.41 1.75 11.38
C HIS A 63 16.77 2.03 10.70
N GLN A 64 17.01 1.50 9.50
CA GLN A 64 18.22 1.78 8.71
C GLN A 64 18.33 3.25 8.26
N ARG A 65 17.19 3.89 7.94
CA ARG A 65 17.16 5.31 7.54
C ARG A 65 17.41 6.25 8.72
N GLY A 66 16.90 5.90 9.90
CA GLY A 66 17.08 6.67 11.14
C GLY A 66 18.46 6.45 11.80
N HIS A 67 19.05 5.27 11.61
CA HIS A 67 20.39 4.93 12.10
C HIS A 67 21.32 4.53 10.95
N PRO A 68 21.84 5.50 10.18
CA PRO A 68 22.97 5.26 9.31
C PRO A 68 24.22 5.07 10.19
N ASN A 69 24.46 3.82 10.61
CA ASN A 69 25.79 3.33 10.97
C ASN A 69 26.41 3.82 12.30
N ASP A 70 25.73 3.64 13.44
CA ASP A 70 26.34 3.78 14.77
C ASP A 70 27.25 2.58 15.17
N TYR A 71 27.57 1.68 14.22
CA TYR A 71 28.44 0.52 14.44
C TYR A 71 29.86 0.67 13.88
N GLN A 72 30.33 1.89 13.58
CA GLN A 72 31.70 2.13 13.10
C GLN A 72 32.61 2.94 14.05
N HIS A 73 32.21 3.24 15.29
CA HIS A 73 33.08 3.87 16.29
C HIS A 73 33.13 3.09 17.61
N ALA A 74 33.63 1.86 17.55
CA ALA A 74 34.15 1.16 18.73
C ALA A 74 35.39 0.34 18.31
N ALA A 75 36.51 1.04 18.12
CA ALA A 75 37.86 0.48 18.02
C ALA A 75 38.82 1.44 18.74
#